data_AF-A0A2T2SA49-F1
#
_entry.id   AF-A0A2T2SA49-F1
#
_cell.length_a   1.000
_cell.length_b   1.000
_cell.length_c   1.000
_cell.angle_alpha   90.00
_cell.angle_beta   90.00
_cell.angle_gamma   90.00
#
_symmetry.space_group_name_H-M   'P 1'
#
loop_
_entity.id
_entity.type
_entity.pdbx_description
1 polymer ?
#
loop_
_entity_poly.entity_id
_entity_poly.type
_entity_poly.pdbx_seq_one_letter_code
_entity_poly.pdbx_strand_id
1 'polypeptide(L)'
;HFVDFSDPNNPSEEARYRVPEAGSHNFWVRGDTLYAAYYNAGLRVVDLSGDLKGNLYEQGREIAHFKPYDPKGHIPNAAMTWGPQPYKGHIFFADWNSGLWAVKLTSDE
;
A
#
# COMPACT_ATOMS: atom_id res chain seq x y z
N HIS A 1 9.51 4.29 -4.25
CA HIS A 1 10.51 4.06 -5.30
C HIS A 1 11.03 2.64 -5.13
N PHE A 2 11.30 1.96 -6.24
CA PHE A 2 11.90 0.64 -6.30
C PHE A 2 13.29 0.83 -6.89
N VAL A 3 14.30 0.46 -6.11
CA VAL A 3 15.70 0.73 -6.44
C VAL A 3 16.43 -0.60 -6.48
N ASP A 4 17.08 -0.91 -7.59
CA ASP A 4 18.01 -2.02 -7.66
C ASP A 4 19.27 -1.64 -6.88
N PHE A 5 19.57 -2.47 -5.88
CA PHE A 5 20.70 -2.30 -4.98
C PHE A 5 21.70 -3.47 -5.09
N SER A 6 21.64 -4.22 -6.19
CA SER A 6 22.56 -5.33 -6.47
C SER A 6 24.02 -4.87 -6.56
N ASP A 7 24.25 -3.63 -7.02
CA ASP A 7 25.50 -2.89 -6.80
C ASP A 7 25.25 -1.70 -5.85
N PRO A 8 25.63 -1.81 -4.56
CA PRO A 8 25.46 -0.73 -3.58
C PRO A 8 26.20 0.57 -3.91
N ASN A 9 27.22 0.53 -4.77
CA ASN A 9 27.97 1.73 -5.18
C ASN A 9 27.33 2.45 -6.37
N ASN A 10 26.43 1.78 -7.09
CA ASN A 10 25.75 2.32 -8.25
C ASN A 10 24.27 1.87 -8.30
N PRO A 11 23.45 2.31 -7.33
CA PRO A 11 22.03 1.95 -7.31
C PRO A 11 21.27 2.62 -8.46
N SER A 12 20.31 1.90 -9.04
CA SER A 12 19.44 2.41 -10.10
C SER A 12 17.98 2.40 -9.68
N GLU A 13 17.26 3.51 -9.92
CA GLU A 13 15.81 3.51 -9.77
C GLU A 13 15.18 2.76 -10.95
N GLU A 14 14.49 1.66 -10.64
CA GLU A 14 13.86 0.80 -11.62
C GLU A 14 12.41 1.22 -11.87
N ALA A 15 11.69 1.52 -10.79
CA ALA A 15 10.29 1.90 -10.86
C ALA A 15 9.88 2.85 -9.74
N ARG A 16 8.71 3.45 -9.91
CA ARG A 16 8.02 4.24 -8.89
C ARG A 16 6.55 3.90 -8.86
N TYR A 17 5.97 3.90 -7.67
CA TYR A 17 4.54 3.89 -7.46
C TYR A 17 4.20 5.15 -6.68
N ARG A 18 3.56 6.11 -7.36
CA ARG A 18 3.20 7.42 -6.81
C ARG A 18 1.70 7.61 -6.91
N VAL A 19 1.05 7.65 -5.76
CA VAL A 19 -0.35 8.07 -5.62
C VAL A 19 -0.35 9.61 -5.60
N PRO A 20 -0.90 10.30 -6.62
CA PRO A 20 -0.80 11.76 -6.72
C PRO A 20 -1.44 12.53 -5.56
N GLU A 21 -2.49 11.97 -4.96
CA GLU A 21 -3.36 12.60 -3.98
C GLU A 21 -3.03 12.30 -2.51
N ALA A 22 -1.96 11.53 -2.24
CA ALA A 22 -1.64 11.10 -0.89
C ALA A 22 -0.14 10.81 -0.65
N GLY A 23 0.29 10.96 0.61
CA GLY A 23 1.62 10.59 1.05
C GLY A 23 1.66 9.14 1.56
N SER A 24 2.71 8.40 1.19
CA SER A 24 2.99 7.06 1.72
C SER A 24 3.55 7.12 3.15
N HIS A 25 3.32 6.09 3.96
CA HIS A 25 3.83 6.04 5.34
C HIS A 25 4.63 4.76 5.65
N ASN A 26 3.99 3.59 5.59
CA ASN A 26 4.67 2.31 5.79
C ASN A 26 4.34 1.32 4.68
N PHE A 27 5.24 0.37 4.51
CA PHE A 27 5.22 -0.61 3.44
C PHE A 27 5.44 -2.00 4.02
N TRP A 28 4.82 -3.00 3.38
CA TRP A 28 5.11 -4.40 3.60
C TRP A 28 5.13 -5.11 2.25
N VAL A 29 6.22 -5.81 1.95
CA VAL A 29 6.32 -6.64 0.74
C VAL A 29 6.20 -8.11 1.15
N ARG A 30 5.36 -8.87 0.45
CA ARG A 30 5.25 -10.32 0.62
C ARG A 30 5.11 -10.98 -0.73
N GLY A 31 6.16 -11.70 -1.15
CA GLY A 31 6.27 -12.17 -2.53
C GLY A 31 6.18 -10.99 -3.49
N ASP A 32 5.35 -11.11 -4.51
CA ASP A 32 5.15 -10.11 -5.55
C ASP A 32 4.02 -9.12 -5.23
N THR A 33 3.78 -8.83 -3.95
CA THR A 33 2.73 -7.89 -3.55
C THR A 33 3.26 -6.89 -2.54
N LEU A 34 3.05 -5.60 -2.84
CA LEU A 34 3.25 -4.49 -1.94
C LEU A 34 1.92 -4.13 -1.27
N TYR A 35 1.93 -4.12 0.06
CA TYR A 35 0.91 -3.51 0.90
C TYR A 35 1.48 -2.20 1.41
N ALA A 36 0.81 -1.09 1.11
CA ALA A 36 1.31 0.23 1.45
C ALA A 36 0.19 1.06 2.10
N ALA A 37 0.52 1.74 3.19
CA ALA A 37 -0.36 2.72 3.77
C ALA A 37 -0.07 4.11 3.21
N TYR A 38 -1.14 4.83 2.91
CA TYR A 38 -1.11 6.14 2.30
C TYR A 38 -1.97 7.15 3.07
N TYR A 39 -1.87 7.23 4.39
CA TYR A 39 -2.59 8.23 5.21
C TYR A 39 -4.07 8.38 4.80
N ASN A 40 -4.44 9.50 4.17
CA ASN A 40 -5.77 9.87 3.68
C ASN A 40 -6.31 8.98 2.54
N ALA A 41 -5.43 8.27 1.85
CA ALA A 41 -5.76 7.31 0.82
C ALA A 41 -5.86 5.86 1.33
N GLY A 42 -5.64 5.61 2.62
CA GLY A 42 -5.87 4.30 3.22
C GLY A 42 -4.81 3.26 2.86
N LEU A 43 -5.22 1.99 2.87
CA LEU A 43 -4.43 0.86 2.39
C LEU A 43 -4.44 0.83 0.86
N ARG A 44 -3.27 0.62 0.26
CA ARG A 44 -3.06 0.32 -1.17
C ARG A 44 -2.40 -1.05 -1.30
N VAL A 45 -2.81 -1.81 -2.30
CA VAL A 45 -2.24 -3.11 -2.64
C VAL A 45 -1.79 -3.06 -4.09
N VAL A 46 -0.51 -3.30 -4.32
CA VAL A 46 0.14 -3.15 -5.63
C VAL A 46 0.77 -4.48 -6.01
N ASP A 47 0.46 -4.95 -7.22
CA ASP A 47 1.11 -6.09 -7.84
C ASP A 47 2.52 -5.70 -8.30
N LEU A 48 3.50 -6.49 -7.87
CA LEU A 48 4.92 -6.33 -8.18
C LEU A 48 5.48 -7.44 -9.09
N SER A 49 4.63 -8.32 -9.61
CA SER A 49 5.09 -9.45 -10.43
C SER A 49 5.72 -9.00 -11.76
N GLY A 50 6.64 -9.82 -12.28
CA GLY A 50 7.36 -9.51 -13.53
C GLY A 50 8.30 -8.30 -13.41
N ASP A 51 8.56 -7.64 -14.55
CA ASP A 51 9.52 -6.55 -14.61
C ASP A 51 8.94 -5.25 -14.03
N LEU A 52 9.64 -4.68 -13.04
CA LEU A 52 9.33 -3.38 -12.48
C LEU A 52 10.06 -2.29 -13.25
N LYS A 53 9.36 -1.58 -14.14
CA LYS A 53 9.93 -0.45 -14.88
C LYS A 53 8.99 0.74 -14.90
N GLY A 54 9.49 1.96 -14.70
CA GLY A 54 8.72 3.19 -14.88
C GLY A 54 7.66 3.44 -13.80
N ASN A 55 6.51 4.01 -14.17
CA ASN A 55 5.46 4.39 -13.22
C ASN A 55 4.38 3.31 -13.05
N LEU A 56 4.42 2.56 -11.94
CA LEU A 56 3.49 1.47 -11.65
C LEU A 56 2.05 1.95 -11.42
N TYR A 57 1.86 3.20 -10.99
CA TYR A 57 0.52 3.77 -10.82
C TYR A 57 -0.17 3.97 -12.18
N GLU A 58 0.53 4.53 -13.16
CA GLU A 58 0.02 4.74 -14.52
C GLU A 58 -0.18 3.41 -15.28
N GLN A 59 0.54 2.37 -14.88
CA GLN A 59 0.38 1.01 -15.43
C GLN A 59 -0.83 0.25 -14.86
N GLY A 60 -1.55 0.82 -13.89
CA GLY A 60 -2.69 0.14 -13.26
C GLY A 60 -2.29 -1.06 -12.40
N ARG A 61 -1.07 -1.06 -11.84
CA ARG A 61 -0.59 -2.16 -10.97
C ARG A 61 -1.19 -2.14 -9.57
N GLU A 62 -1.97 -1.11 -9.21
CA GLU A 62 -2.77 -1.12 -8.00
C GLU A 62 -3.96 -2.08 -8.20
N ILE A 63 -3.95 -3.19 -7.48
CA ILE A 63 -4.97 -4.25 -7.59
C ILE A 63 -6.08 -4.11 -6.55
N ALA A 64 -5.85 -3.36 -5.48
CA ALA A 64 -6.89 -3.03 -4.50
C ALA A 64 -6.53 -1.80 -3.66
N HIS A 65 -7.57 -1.18 -3.10
CA HIS A 65 -7.43 -0.15 -2.06
C HIS A 65 -8.57 -0.23 -1.05
N PHE A 66 -8.31 0.22 0.17
CA PHE A 66 -9.32 0.27 1.23
C PHE A 66 -9.11 1.50 2.10
N LYS A 67 -10.17 2.29 2.28
CA LYS A 67 -10.16 3.44 3.20
C LYS A 67 -10.94 3.10 4.46
N PRO A 68 -10.29 3.09 5.63
CA PRO A 68 -10.95 2.83 6.91
C PRO A 68 -11.82 4.02 7.35
N TYR A 69 -12.95 4.21 6.68
CA TYR A 69 -13.91 5.24 7.03
C TYR A 69 -14.86 4.72 8.10
N ASP A 70 -14.69 5.25 9.32
CA ASP A 70 -15.59 4.99 10.44
C ASP A 70 -16.34 6.28 10.83
N PRO A 71 -17.69 6.28 10.82
CA PRO A 71 -18.47 7.43 11.28
C PRO A 71 -18.31 7.73 12.78
N LYS A 72 -17.74 6.80 13.56
CA LYS A 72 -17.45 6.92 14.99
C LYS A 72 -15.97 7.14 15.29
N GLY A 73 -15.12 7.28 14.27
CA GLY A 73 -13.70 7.57 14.44
C GLY A 73 -13.46 8.93 15.13
N HIS A 74 -12.25 9.13 15.65
CA HIS A 74 -11.81 10.39 16.28
C HIS A 74 -12.07 11.60 15.38
N ILE A 75 -11.78 11.45 14.08
CA ILE A 75 -12.30 12.30 13.01
C ILE A 75 -13.16 11.41 12.11
N PRO A 76 -14.49 11.61 12.04
CA PRO A 76 -15.39 10.75 11.29
C PRO A 76 -15.02 10.66 9.81
N ASN A 77 -15.00 9.43 9.27
CA ASN A 77 -14.76 9.13 7.85
C ASN A 77 -13.48 9.76 7.25
N ALA A 78 -12.47 10.00 8.08
CA ALA A 78 -11.18 10.53 7.65
C ALA A 78 -10.09 9.47 7.86
N ALA A 79 -9.73 8.73 6.81
CA ALA A 79 -8.62 7.78 6.88
C ALA A 79 -7.30 8.49 7.22
N MET A 80 -6.51 7.84 8.06
CA MET A 80 -5.16 8.24 8.42
C MET A 80 -4.37 6.96 8.74
N THR A 81 -4.17 6.14 7.70
CA THR A 81 -3.64 4.77 7.81
C THR A 81 -2.13 4.73 7.87
N TRP A 82 -1.59 3.81 8.70
CA TRP A 82 -0.16 3.76 9.05
C TRP A 82 0.53 2.47 8.63
N GLY A 83 0.34 1.36 9.33
CA GLY A 83 1.22 0.18 9.20
C GLY A 83 0.49 -1.07 8.70
N PRO A 84 0.59 -1.46 7.41
CA PRO A 84 0.02 -2.70 6.93
C PRO A 84 0.86 -3.91 7.34
N GLN A 85 0.19 -5.00 7.69
CA GLN A 85 0.76 -6.24 8.22
C GLN A 85 -0.03 -7.44 7.65
N PRO A 86 0.38 -8.01 6.50
CA PRO A 86 -0.27 -9.19 5.94
C PRO A 86 0.07 -10.44 6.76
N TYR A 87 -0.93 -11.07 7.38
CA TYR A 87 -0.77 -12.27 8.22
C TYR A 87 -1.97 -13.21 8.08
N LYS A 88 -1.70 -14.52 7.91
CA LYS A 88 -2.71 -15.59 7.78
C LYS A 88 -3.91 -15.22 6.87
N GLY A 89 -3.61 -14.75 5.66
CA GLY A 89 -4.63 -14.40 4.65
C GLY A 89 -5.40 -13.11 4.91
N HIS A 90 -5.03 -12.35 5.95
CA HIS A 90 -5.58 -11.04 6.24
C HIS A 90 -4.51 -9.97 6.08
N ILE A 91 -4.94 -8.72 5.94
CA ILE A 91 -4.10 -7.54 5.99
C ILE A 91 -4.58 -6.75 7.21
N PHE A 92 -3.77 -6.73 8.26
CA PHE A 92 -4.01 -5.91 9.43
C PHE A 92 -3.40 -4.53 9.19
N PHE A 93 -4.06 -3.46 9.62
CA PHE A 93 -3.46 -2.13 9.59
C PHE A 93 -4.08 -1.22 10.65
N ALA A 94 -3.24 -0.36 11.21
CA ALA A 94 -3.66 0.69 12.12
C ALA A 94 -4.06 1.95 11.36
N ASP A 95 -5.11 2.60 11.84
CA ASP A 95 -5.59 3.89 11.41
C ASP A 95 -5.70 4.82 12.61
N TRP A 96 -5.13 6.02 12.49
CA TRP A 96 -5.08 6.97 13.61
C TRP A 96 -6.47 7.39 14.08
N ASN A 97 -7.44 7.49 13.17
CA ASN A 97 -8.77 7.99 13.49
C ASN A 97 -9.74 6.88 13.85
N SER A 98 -9.59 5.68 13.30
CA SER A 98 -10.57 4.59 13.42
C SER A 98 -10.05 3.30 14.05
N GLY A 99 -8.78 3.25 14.48
CA GLY A 99 -8.22 2.12 15.23
C GLY A 99 -7.68 1.00 14.34
N LEU A 100 -7.83 -0.26 14.77
CA LEU A 100 -7.28 -1.42 14.08
C LEU A 100 -8.30 -2.03 13.10
N TRP A 101 -7.86 -2.26 11.87
CA TRP A 101 -8.63 -2.93 10.84
C TRP A 101 -8.00 -4.25 10.43
N ALA A 102 -8.85 -5.19 10.03
CA ALA A 102 -8.46 -6.44 9.40
C ALA A 102 -9.31 -6.64 8.16
N VAL A 103 -8.67 -6.67 6.99
CA VAL A 103 -9.34 -6.91 5.71
C VAL A 103 -8.77 -8.16 5.05
N LYS A 104 -9.51 -8.72 4.11
CA LYS A 104 -9.07 -9.84 3.27
C LYS A 104 -9.10 -9.39 1.82
N LEU A 105 -8.03 -9.65 1.10
CA LEU A 105 -8.03 -9.49 -0.35
C LEU A 105 -8.83 -10.64 -0.97
N THR A 106 -9.84 -10.31 -1.75
CA THR A 106 -10.69 -11.26 -2.47
C THR A 106 -10.47 -11.09 -3.96
N SER A 107 -10.50 -12.19 -4.72
CA SER A 107 -10.72 -12.14 -6.15
C SER A 107 -12.22 -12.17 -6.41
N ASP A 108 -12.69 -11.44 -7.41
CA ASP A 108 -14.02 -11.69 -7.97
C ASP A 108 -13.94 -13.07 -8.64
N GLU A 109 -14.69 -14.05 -8.12
CA GLU A 109 -14.95 -15.32 -8.81
C GLU A 109 -16.01 -15.14 -9.90
#